data_AF-I9VWS4-F1
#
_entry.id   AF-I9VWS4-F1
#
_cell.length_a   1.000
_cell.length_b   1.000
_cell.length_c   1.000
_cell.angle_alpha   90.00
_cell.angle_beta   90.00
_cell.angle_gamma   90.00
#
_symmetry.space_group_name_H-M   'P 1'
#
loop_
_entity.id
_entity.type
_entity.pdbx_description
1 polymer ?
#
loop_
_entity_poly.entity_id
_entity_poly.type
_entity_poly.pdbx_seq_one_letter_code
_entity_poly.pdbx_strand_id
1 'polypeptide(L)'
;MHLKNFSLYSTKPVNYILTPAYDLLSTKLVLPADSEELALTLNGKEKKIKKSDFVVAMNSIGLEDKIIENVFNKFDHLQSKWEEFIDVSFIQETTKERYKELIHENWKRIK
;
A
#
# COMPACT_ATOMS: atom_id res chain seq x y z
N MET A 1 4.85 7.55 0.58
CA MET A 1 4.18 8.41 -0.42
C MET A 1 3.61 9.64 0.28
N HIS A 2 4.01 10.84 -0.14
CA HIS A 2 3.51 12.13 0.37
C HIS A 2 2.52 12.77 -0.63
N LEU A 3 1.93 13.92 -0.30
CA LEU A 3 0.90 14.56 -1.12
C LEU A 3 1.30 14.82 -2.59
N LYS A 4 2.57 15.09 -2.89
CA LYS A 4 3.02 15.29 -4.28
C LYS A 4 3.04 13.99 -5.13
N ASN A 5 2.85 12.83 -4.52
CA ASN A 5 2.71 11.54 -5.22
C ASN A 5 1.27 11.26 -5.70
N PHE A 6 0.34 12.18 -5.43
CA PHE A 6 -1.03 12.10 -5.91
C PHE A 6 -1.30 13.25 -6.87
N SER A 7 -1.80 12.93 -8.05
CA SER A 7 -2.13 13.92 -9.08
C SER A 7 -3.58 13.77 -9.54
N LEU A 8 -4.14 14.90 -9.95
CA LEU A 8 -5.45 14.97 -10.60
C LEU A 8 -5.26 15.39 -12.06
N TYR A 9 -5.91 14.66 -12.96
CA TYR A 9 -5.96 14.99 -14.38
C TYR A 9 -7.30 15.63 -14.74
N SER A 10 -7.26 16.83 -15.32
CA SER A 10 -8.46 17.51 -15.82
C SER A 10 -8.82 16.98 -17.19
N THR A 11 -9.95 16.28 -17.28
CA THR A 11 -10.47 15.76 -18.56
C THR A 11 -11.30 16.81 -19.30
N LYS A 12 -11.95 17.71 -18.54
CA LYS A 12 -12.76 18.85 -18.98
C LYS A 12 -12.69 19.93 -17.89
N PRO A 13 -13.06 21.20 -18.18
CA PRO A 13 -13.20 22.22 -17.14
C PRO A 13 -14.04 21.69 -15.96
N VAL A 14 -13.53 21.84 -14.74
CA VAL A 14 -14.17 21.40 -13.48
C VAL A 14 -14.26 19.88 -13.28
N ASN A 15 -13.89 19.06 -14.27
CA ASN A 15 -13.89 17.60 -14.14
C ASN A 15 -12.47 17.05 -13.97
N TYR A 16 -12.22 16.43 -12.82
CA TYR A 16 -10.93 15.87 -12.46
C TYR A 16 -11.04 14.38 -12.15
N ILE A 17 -10.05 13.62 -12.57
CA ILE A 17 -9.89 12.21 -12.21
C ILE A 17 -8.52 11.99 -11.56
N LEU A 18 -8.41 10.96 -10.71
CA LEU A 18 -7.09 10.54 -10.21
C LEU A 18 -6.27 9.99 -11.37
N THR A 19 -4.99 10.35 -11.42
CA THR A 19 -4.03 9.70 -12.30
C THR A 19 -3.72 8.28 -11.78
N PRO A 20 -3.19 7.38 -12.63
CA PRO A 20 -2.56 6.15 -12.14
C PRO A 20 -1.52 6.46 -11.05
N ALA A 21 -1.33 5.52 -10.13
CA ALA A 21 -0.29 5.63 -9.12
C ALA A 21 1.11 5.62 -9.76
N TYR A 22 2.01 6.44 -9.24
CA TYR A 22 3.39 6.57 -9.71
C TYR A 22 4.33 6.72 -8.50
N ASP A 23 5.65 6.61 -8.76
CA ASP A 23 6.68 6.70 -7.72
C ASP A 23 6.45 5.70 -6.57
N LEU A 24 6.14 4.46 -6.96
CA LEU A 24 5.95 3.32 -6.06
C LEU A 24 7.30 2.64 -5.83
N LEU A 25 7.91 2.90 -4.67
CA LEU A 25 9.17 2.28 -4.26
C LEU A 25 9.02 1.66 -2.87
N SER A 26 9.50 0.42 -2.71
CA SER A 26 9.64 -0.21 -1.40
C SER A 26 10.89 0.34 -0.70
N THR A 27 10.76 1.53 -0.08
CA THR A 27 11.87 2.24 0.56
C THR A 27 12.54 1.40 1.65
N LYS A 28 11.79 0.57 2.40
CA LYS A 28 12.33 -0.36 3.41
C LYS A 28 13.37 -1.34 2.86
N LEU A 29 13.31 -1.71 1.58
CA LEU A 29 14.30 -2.60 0.96
C LEU A 29 15.61 -1.89 0.65
N VAL A 30 15.53 -0.61 0.24
CA VAL A 30 16.67 0.17 -0.25
C VAL A 30 17.30 1.02 0.85
N LEU A 31 16.51 1.43 1.84
CA LEU A 31 16.90 2.30 2.95
C LEU A 31 16.50 1.66 4.30
N PRO A 32 17.21 0.63 4.78
CA PRO A 32 16.84 -0.10 6.00
C PRO A 32 16.88 0.72 7.29
N ALA A 33 17.62 1.84 7.27
CA ALA A 33 17.69 2.79 8.39
C ALA A 33 16.43 3.66 8.50
N ASP A 34 15.65 3.77 7.41
CA ASP A 34 14.37 4.45 7.44
C ASP A 34 13.35 3.58 8.18
N SER A 35 12.82 4.15 9.26
CA SER A 35 11.86 3.48 10.13
C SER A 35 10.43 3.97 9.90
N GLU A 36 10.22 4.91 8.97
CA GLU A 36 8.88 5.35 8.56
C GLU A 36 8.17 4.25 7.77
N GLU A 37 6.91 3.98 8.11
CA GLU A 37 6.07 3.06 7.33
C GLU A 37 5.14 3.82 6.40
N LEU A 38 4.61 4.96 6.84
CA LEU A 38 3.75 5.85 6.07
C LEU A 38 4.23 7.30 6.21
N ALA A 39 4.22 8.03 5.09
CA ALA A 39 4.50 9.48 5.08
C ALA A 39 3.24 10.35 5.31
N LEU A 40 2.05 9.73 5.30
CA LEU A 40 0.80 10.36 5.68
C LEU A 40 0.20 9.52 6.81
N THR A 41 -0.27 10.17 7.87
CA THR A 41 -0.83 9.46 9.02
C THR A 41 -2.09 8.68 8.63
N LEU A 42 -2.20 7.45 9.12
CA LEU A 42 -3.40 6.64 9.06
C LEU A 42 -3.90 6.47 10.49
N ASN A 43 -5.11 6.96 10.78
CA ASN A 43 -5.64 6.96 12.15
C ASN A 43 -4.66 7.60 13.17
N GLY A 44 -4.00 8.70 12.77
CA GLY A 44 -3.00 9.40 13.59
C GLY A 44 -1.67 8.65 13.77
N LYS A 45 -1.42 7.56 13.04
CA LYS A 45 -0.20 6.75 13.14
C LYS A 45 0.57 6.73 11.83
N GLU A 46 1.90 6.66 11.95
CA GLU A 46 2.84 6.54 10.81
C GLU A 46 3.64 5.23 10.84
N LYS A 47 3.53 4.47 11.94
CA LYS A 47 4.26 3.23 12.20
C LYS A 47 3.39 2.22 12.94
N LYS A 48 3.77 0.94 12.86
CA LYS A 48 3.09 -0.20 13.51
C LYS A 48 1.62 -0.29 13.10
N ILE A 49 1.36 -0.05 11.82
CA ILE A 49 0.02 0.00 11.26
C ILE A 49 -0.62 -1.39 11.26
N LYS A 50 -1.87 -1.49 11.73
CA LYS A 50 -2.67 -2.72 11.75
C LYS A 50 -3.93 -2.57 10.90
N LYS A 51 -4.60 -3.68 10.60
CA LYS A 51 -5.90 -3.70 9.93
C LYS A 51 -6.93 -2.76 10.56
N SER A 52 -7.01 -2.72 11.89
CA SER A 52 -7.94 -1.86 12.62
C SER A 52 -7.72 -0.37 12.32
N ASP A 53 -6.49 0.06 12.06
CA ASP A 53 -6.20 1.46 11.73
C ASP A 53 -6.77 1.85 10.36
N PHE A 54 -6.75 0.93 9.39
CA PHE A 54 -7.43 1.11 8.10
C PHE A 54 -8.94 1.15 8.25
N VAL A 55 -9.52 0.23 9.03
CA VAL A 55 -10.97 0.17 9.26
C VAL A 55 -11.47 1.47 9.89
N VAL A 56 -10.80 1.97 10.93
CA VAL A 56 -11.16 3.25 11.57
C VAL A 56 -11.05 4.41 10.59
N ALA A 57 -9.98 4.49 9.81
CA ALA A 57 -9.78 5.56 8.82
C ALA A 57 -10.80 5.52 7.67
N MET A 58 -11.21 4.33 7.23
CA MET A 58 -12.24 4.17 6.20
C MET A 58 -13.64 4.50 6.73
N ASN A 59 -13.95 4.08 7.97
CA ASN A 59 -15.21 4.42 8.62
C ASN A 59 -15.33 5.92 8.89
N SER A 60 -14.24 6.60 9.25
CA SER A 60 -14.26 8.05 9.54
C SER A 60 -14.55 8.91 8.30
N ILE A 61 -14.30 8.40 7.09
CA ILE A 61 -14.66 9.05 5.83
C ILE A 61 -16.02 8.58 5.27
N GLY A 62 -16.77 7.78 6.03
CA GLY A 62 -18.14 7.37 5.72
C GLY A 62 -18.27 6.14 4.83
N LEU A 63 -17.24 5.29 4.71
CA LEU A 63 -17.37 4.00 4.04
C LEU A 63 -18.13 3.00 4.93
N GLU A 64 -19.05 2.24 4.33
CA GLU A 64 -19.78 1.17 5.02
C GLU A 64 -18.89 -0.07 5.25
N ASP A 65 -19.13 -0.80 6.33
CA ASP A 65 -18.36 -2.01 6.69
C ASP A 65 -18.29 -3.03 5.54
N LYS A 66 -19.39 -3.18 4.78
CA LYS A 66 -19.43 -4.07 3.61
C LYS A 66 -18.48 -3.64 2.50
N ILE A 67 -18.32 -2.33 2.28
CA ILE A 67 -17.37 -1.79 1.29
C ILE A 67 -15.94 -2.05 1.77
N ILE A 68 -15.67 -1.81 3.04
CA ILE A 68 -14.36 -2.03 3.66
C ILE A 68 -13.98 -3.51 3.57
N GLU A 69 -14.88 -4.42 3.92
CA GLU A 69 -14.68 -5.87 3.80
C GLU A 69 -14.37 -6.27 2.35
N ASN A 70 -15.14 -5.76 1.38
CA ASN A 70 -14.90 -6.02 -0.04
C ASN A 70 -13.53 -5.51 -0.51
N VAL A 71 -13.02 -4.40 0.03
CA VAL A 71 -11.68 -3.92 -0.27
C VAL A 71 -10.64 -4.92 0.21
N PHE A 72 -10.73 -5.39 1.47
CA PHE A 72 -9.78 -6.37 2.01
C PHE A 72 -9.85 -7.72 1.26
N ASN A 73 -11.05 -8.22 0.97
CA ASN A 73 -11.24 -9.49 0.25
C ASN A 73 -10.61 -9.48 -1.14
N LYS A 74 -10.52 -8.32 -1.81
CA LYS A 74 -9.80 -8.20 -3.09
C LYS A 74 -8.31 -8.48 -2.95
N PHE A 75 -7.72 -8.24 -1.79
CA PHE A 75 -6.31 -8.50 -1.56
C PHE A 75 -6.02 -9.98 -1.29
N ASP A 76 -6.96 -10.76 -0.76
CA ASP A 76 -6.72 -12.14 -0.28
C ASP A 76 -6.02 -13.07 -1.28
N HIS A 77 -6.22 -12.83 -2.59
CA HIS A 77 -5.63 -13.62 -3.67
C HIS A 77 -4.46 -12.94 -4.38
N LEU A 78 -4.03 -11.75 -3.94
CA LEU A 78 -2.98 -10.97 -4.60
C LEU A 78 -1.58 -11.31 -4.10
N GLN A 79 -1.44 -11.87 -2.89
CA GLN A 79 -0.12 -12.20 -2.34
C GLN A 79 0.68 -13.12 -3.27
N SER A 80 0.07 -14.21 -3.75
CA SER A 80 0.74 -15.15 -4.67
C SER A 80 1.13 -14.48 -5.99
N LYS A 81 0.25 -13.62 -6.53
CA LYS A 81 0.57 -12.86 -7.75
C LYS A 81 1.75 -11.93 -7.56
N TRP A 82 1.86 -11.24 -6.41
CA TRP A 82 3.01 -10.40 -6.13
C TRP A 82 4.31 -11.20 -6.06
N GLU A 83 4.28 -12.38 -5.45
CA GLU A 83 5.44 -13.27 -5.41
C GLU A 83 5.86 -13.73 -6.82
N GLU A 84 4.90 -14.10 -7.67
CA GLU A 84 5.14 -14.43 -9.09
C GLU A 84 5.78 -13.25 -9.85
N PHE A 85 5.27 -12.02 -9.66
CA PHE A 85 5.84 -10.82 -10.28
C PHE A 85 7.27 -10.52 -9.82
N ILE A 86 7.57 -10.76 -8.54
CA ILE A 86 8.92 -10.59 -7.99
C ILE A 86 9.88 -11.60 -8.63
N ASP A 87 9.45 -12.85 -8.81
CA ASP A 87 10.29 -13.91 -9.37
C ASP A 87 10.75 -13.64 -10.79
N VAL A 88 9.85 -13.11 -11.63
CA VAL A 88 10.17 -12.76 -13.02
C VAL A 88 10.85 -11.40 -13.17
N SER A 89 11.05 -10.66 -12.07
CA SER A 89 11.70 -9.35 -12.10
C SER A 89 13.22 -9.44 -12.25
N PHE A 90 13.83 -8.31 -12.65
CA PHE A 90 15.27 -8.18 -12.88
C PHE A 90 16.09 -7.82 -11.63
N ILE A 91 15.49 -7.79 -10.44
CA ILE A 91 16.22 -7.48 -9.20
C ILE A 91 17.06 -8.69 -8.76
N GLN A 92 18.10 -8.45 -7.95
CA GLN A 92 18.98 -9.51 -7.46
C GLN A 92 18.22 -10.54 -6.62
N GLU A 93 18.62 -11.81 -6.69
CA GLU A 93 17.92 -12.90 -6.01
C GLU A 93 17.77 -12.68 -4.50
N THR A 94 18.83 -12.22 -3.84
CA THR A 94 18.81 -11.86 -2.41
C THR A 94 17.81 -10.73 -2.10
N THR A 95 17.59 -9.82 -3.06
CA THR A 95 16.60 -8.74 -2.91
C THR A 95 15.19 -9.26 -3.14
N LYS A 96 14.99 -10.23 -4.05
CA LYS A 96 13.69 -10.89 -4.23
C LYS A 96 13.24 -11.59 -2.96
N GLU A 97 14.13 -12.38 -2.34
CA GLU A 97 13.87 -13.08 -1.08
C GLU A 97 13.42 -12.09 0.00
N ARG A 98 14.20 -11.01 0.22
CA ARG A 98 13.87 -9.98 1.20
C ARG A 98 12.57 -9.24 0.89
N TYR A 99 12.23 -9.04 -0.39
CA TYR A 99 10.96 -8.45 -0.79
C TYR A 99 9.80 -9.37 -0.38
N LYS A 100 9.88 -10.66 -0.71
CA LYS A 100 8.85 -11.65 -0.34
C LYS A 100 8.66 -11.75 1.17
N GLU A 101 9.75 -11.75 1.94
CA GLU A 101 9.70 -11.70 3.41
C GLU A 101 8.93 -10.47 3.90
N LEU A 102 9.25 -9.28 3.37
CA LEU A 102 8.57 -8.04 3.74
C LEU A 102 7.06 -8.08 3.41
N ILE A 103 6.68 -8.66 2.26
CA ILE A 103 5.27 -8.85 1.92
C ILE A 103 4.61 -9.77 2.94
N HIS A 104 5.23 -10.91 3.26
CA HIS A 104 4.67 -11.89 4.17
C HIS A 104 4.49 -11.37 5.60
N GLU A 105 5.46 -10.61 6.11
CA GLU A 105 5.38 -9.95 7.42
C GLU A 105 4.22 -8.94 7.47
N ASN A 106 4.12 -8.07 6.47
CA ASN A 106 3.04 -7.09 6.38
C ASN A 106 1.68 -7.77 6.19
N TRP A 107 1.64 -8.86 5.43
CA TRP A 107 0.44 -9.65 5.20
C TRP A 107 -0.13 -10.20 6.51
N LYS A 108 0.72 -10.87 7.31
CA LYS A 108 0.35 -11.37 8.65
C LYS A 108 -0.18 -10.29 9.59
N ARG A 109 0.30 -9.05 9.44
CA ARG A 109 -0.08 -7.91 10.29
C ARG A 109 -1.43 -7.29 9.91
N ILE A 110 -1.82 -7.40 8.63
CA ILE A 110 -3.01 -6.73 8.07
C ILE A 110 -4.16 -7.73 7.82
N LYS A 111 -3.88 -9.04 7.79
CA LYS A 111 -4.91 -10.08 7.77
C LYS A 111 -5.76 -10.06 9.06
#